data_AF-B3S4U1-F1
#
_entry.id   AF-B3S4U1-F1
#
_cell.length_a   1.000
_cell.length_b   1.000
_cell.length_c   1.000
_cell.angle_alpha   90.00
_cell.angle_beta   90.00
_cell.angle_gamma   90.00
#
_symmetry.space_group_name_H-M   'P 1'
#
loop_
_entity.id
_entity.type
_entity.pdbx_description
1 polymer ?
#
loop_
_entity_poly.entity_id
_entity_poly.type
_entity_poly.pdbx_seq_one_letter_code
_entity_poly.pdbx_strand_id
1 'polypeptide(L)'
;MSYRPIRKISALKWIVIGSLLCSVAFNNIKMANASGDRWFSHNFKRYFISQSQASFYSARSYCENTYKGSLVEISDADEDTILLGIIQALRKSMNSLHLAHYWIGLMDLNGTFTHAKWINSNNTVGNWNSWHENIVINSAKLCAGVSLGKSSTQLSWINLNCADNFSFICQLGKDGQNCYLVLHKEFSFAGRLSKILKVMNWFEILTVWIEIKSLI
;
A
#
# COMPACT_ATOMS: atom_id res chain seq x y z
N MET A 1 -11.36 -46.94 27.12
CA MET A 1 -10.63 -45.69 26.87
C MET A 1 -9.82 -45.87 25.60
N SER A 2 -10.24 -45.27 24.48
CA SER A 2 -9.54 -45.37 23.19
C SER A 2 -9.09 -43.97 22.79
N TYR A 3 -7.78 -43.74 22.82
CA TYR A 3 -7.15 -42.52 22.33
C TYR A 3 -7.24 -42.52 20.80
N ARG A 4 -8.05 -41.62 20.22
CA ARG A 4 -8.00 -41.36 18.78
C ARG A 4 -6.79 -40.47 18.48
N PRO A 5 -5.91 -40.84 17.54
CA PRO A 5 -4.76 -40.00 17.20
C PRO A 5 -5.25 -38.78 16.44
N ILE A 6 -4.81 -37.59 16.87
CA ILE A 6 -4.97 -36.35 16.12
C ILE A 6 -4.20 -36.53 14.80
N ARG A 7 -4.93 -36.59 13.67
CA ARG A 7 -4.30 -36.66 12.34
C ARG A 7 -3.43 -35.43 12.14
N LYS A 8 -2.12 -35.62 11.91
CA LYS A 8 -1.21 -34.54 11.56
C LYS A 8 -1.66 -33.93 10.23
N ILE A 9 -2.14 -32.69 10.27
CA ILE A 9 -2.42 -31.89 9.08
C ILE A 9 -1.08 -31.62 8.39
N SER A 10 -0.97 -31.96 7.10
CA SER A 10 0.26 -31.76 6.33
C SER A 10 0.56 -30.28 6.13
N ALA A 11 1.85 -29.91 6.03
CA ALA A 11 2.29 -28.54 5.84
C ALA A 11 1.63 -27.86 4.62
N LEU A 12 1.38 -28.62 3.54
CA LEU A 12 0.65 -28.14 2.35
C LEU A 12 -0.77 -27.66 2.66
N LYS A 13 -1.49 -28.32 3.58
CA LYS A 13 -2.84 -27.90 3.97
C LYS A 13 -2.85 -26.61 4.78
N TRP A 14 -1.82 -26.37 5.61
CA TRP A 14 -1.62 -25.09 6.29
C TRP A 14 -1.30 -23.94 5.32
N ILE A 15 -0.55 -24.23 4.25
CA ILE A 15 -0.23 -23.24 3.21
C ILE A 15 -1.50 -22.79 2.49
N VAL A 16 -2.40 -23.71 2.13
CA VAL A 16 -3.66 -23.40 1.42
C VAL A 16 -4.62 -22.60 2.31
N ILE A 17 -4.77 -22.99 3.58
CA ILE A 17 -5.62 -22.26 4.54
C ILE A 17 -5.04 -20.86 4.82
N GLY A 18 -3.72 -20.75 4.96
CA GLY A 18 -3.03 -19.47 5.12
C GLY A 18 -3.21 -18.54 3.91
N SER A 19 -3.23 -19.07 2.69
CA SER A 19 -3.51 -18.29 1.48
C SER A 19 -4.97 -17.84 1.36
N LEU A 20 -5.95 -18.68 1.72
CA LEU A 20 -7.37 -18.28 1.66
C LEU A 20 -7.72 -17.22 2.70
N LEU A 21 -7.22 -17.36 3.94
CA LEU A 21 -7.42 -16.36 4.99
C LEU A 21 -6.80 -15.01 4.62
N CYS A 22 -5.73 -15.03 3.82
CA CYS A 22 -5.09 -13.82 3.32
C CYS A 22 -5.95 -13.07 2.30
N SER A 23 -6.63 -13.76 1.38
CA SER A 23 -7.46 -13.10 0.37
C SER A 23 -8.72 -12.46 0.96
N VAL A 24 -9.23 -12.98 2.08
CA VAL A 24 -10.49 -12.50 2.70
C VAL A 24 -10.25 -11.34 3.66
N ALA A 25 -9.12 -11.31 4.38
CA ALA A 25 -8.83 -10.29 5.40
C ALA A 25 -8.51 -8.88 4.83
N PHE A 26 -8.06 -8.78 3.57
CA PHE A 26 -7.52 -7.52 3.03
C PHE A 26 -8.49 -6.72 2.16
N ASN A 27 -9.62 -7.30 1.73
CA ASN A 27 -10.46 -6.68 0.72
C ASN A 27 -11.39 -5.55 1.22
N ASN A 28 -11.52 -5.29 2.53
CA ASN A 28 -12.55 -4.35 3.00
C ASN A 28 -12.23 -3.52 4.26
N ILE A 29 -10.97 -3.35 4.66
CA ILE A 29 -10.67 -2.64 5.92
C ILE A 29 -10.15 -1.22 5.67
N LYS A 30 -11.03 -0.23 5.84
CA LYS A 30 -10.64 1.14 6.20
C LYS A 30 -10.04 1.10 7.61
N MET A 31 -8.75 0.87 7.72
CA MET A 31 -8.07 0.88 9.02
C MET A 31 -7.70 2.32 9.40
N ALA A 32 -8.51 2.96 10.22
CA ALA A 32 -8.04 4.14 10.95
C ALA A 32 -6.98 3.66 11.97
N ASN A 33 -5.77 4.23 11.92
CA ASN A 33 -4.77 3.99 12.96
C ASN A 33 -5.13 4.79 14.23
N ALA A 34 -4.50 4.47 15.37
CA ALA A 34 -4.66 5.17 16.65
C ALA A 34 -4.39 6.70 16.58
N SER A 35 -3.75 7.17 15.51
CA SER A 35 -3.54 8.60 15.21
C SER A 35 -4.78 9.31 14.63
N GLY A 36 -5.85 8.59 14.26
CA GLY A 36 -7.01 9.14 13.55
C GLY A 36 -6.78 9.31 12.03
N ASP A 37 -5.61 8.92 11.53
CA ASP A 37 -5.28 9.01 10.11
C ASP A 37 -6.06 8.00 9.28
N ARG A 38 -6.55 8.45 8.12
CA ARG A 38 -7.31 7.63 7.17
C ARG A 38 -6.37 6.91 6.21
N TRP A 39 -6.34 5.58 6.31
CA TRP A 39 -5.59 4.71 5.40
C TRP A 39 -6.51 4.00 4.40
N PHE A 40 -5.94 3.73 3.22
CA PHE A 40 -6.56 2.96 2.15
C PHE A 40 -5.70 1.74 1.89
N SER A 41 -6.30 0.60 1.55
CA SER A 41 -5.57 -0.66 1.32
C SER A 41 -5.81 -1.15 -0.09
N HIS A 42 -4.77 -1.66 -0.73
CA HIS A 42 -4.84 -2.40 -1.99
C HIS A 42 -3.76 -3.46 -1.99
N ASN A 43 -4.12 -4.71 -2.29
CA ASN A 43 -3.22 -5.85 -2.17
C ASN A 43 -2.52 -5.86 -0.79
N PHE A 44 -1.19 -5.93 -0.78
CA PHE A 44 -0.35 -5.95 0.43
C PHE A 44 0.16 -4.58 0.85
N LYS A 45 -0.36 -3.51 0.24
CA LYS A 45 0.04 -2.13 0.51
C LYS A 45 -1.08 -1.36 1.20
N ARG A 46 -0.67 -0.41 2.03
CA ARG A 46 -1.56 0.59 2.64
C ARG A 46 -1.05 1.99 2.30
N TYR A 47 -1.96 2.88 1.96
CA TYR A 47 -1.67 4.23 1.52
C TYR A 47 -2.28 5.27 2.44
N PHE A 48 -1.51 6.31 2.71
CA PHE A 48 -1.97 7.52 3.37
C PHE A 48 -1.76 8.69 2.43
N ILE A 49 -2.81 9.49 2.23
CA ILE A 49 -2.78 10.69 1.39
C ILE A 49 -2.75 11.90 2.30
N SER A 50 -1.67 12.68 2.23
CA SER A 50 -1.52 13.84 3.10
C SER A 50 -2.51 14.94 2.74
N GLN A 51 -3.05 15.59 3.77
CA GLN A 51 -3.81 16.83 3.63
C GLN A 51 -2.90 18.07 3.71
N SER A 52 -1.75 17.94 4.39
CA SER A 52 -0.71 18.97 4.46
C SER A 52 0.27 18.84 3.29
N GLN A 53 0.89 19.97 2.94
CA GLN A 53 1.94 20.05 1.94
C GLN A 53 3.31 20.13 2.61
N ALA A 54 4.33 19.56 1.97
CA ALA A 54 5.70 19.58 2.46
C ALA A 54 6.69 19.47 1.30
N SER A 55 7.96 19.83 1.54
CA SER A 55 9.06 19.53 0.61
C SER A 55 9.21 18.02 0.42
N PHE A 56 9.85 17.59 -0.66
CA PHE A 56 10.05 16.17 -0.92
C PHE A 56 10.74 15.45 0.25
N TYR A 57 11.82 16.05 0.78
CA TYR A 57 12.59 15.46 1.88
C TYR A 57 11.82 15.48 3.21
N SER A 58 11.02 16.52 3.46
CA SER A 58 10.13 16.58 4.62
C SER A 58 9.02 15.53 4.54
N ALA A 59 8.40 15.37 3.37
CA ALA A 59 7.38 14.36 3.11
C ALA A 59 7.92 12.93 3.28
N ARG A 60 9.11 12.65 2.73
CA ARG A 60 9.84 11.40 2.94
C ARG A 60 10.05 11.14 4.43
N SER A 61 10.62 12.11 5.14
CA SER A 61 10.89 12.01 6.57
C SER A 61 9.63 11.77 7.38
N TYR A 62 8.50 12.36 6.97
CA TYR A 62 7.21 12.14 7.61
C TYR A 62 6.74 10.69 7.45
N CYS A 63 6.76 10.15 6.22
CA CYS A 63 6.37 8.75 6.00
C CYS A 63 7.26 7.78 6.78
N GLU A 64 8.57 8.01 6.80
CA GLU A 64 9.57 7.19 7.50
C GLU A 64 9.41 7.29 9.02
N ASN A 65 9.34 8.49 9.58
CA ASN A 65 9.39 8.69 11.02
C ASN A 65 8.05 8.41 11.69
N THR A 66 6.95 8.90 11.11
CA THR A 66 5.60 8.80 11.67
C THR A 66 5.04 7.38 11.52
N TYR A 67 5.24 6.75 10.36
CA TYR A 67 4.57 5.49 10.03
C TYR A 67 5.51 4.30 9.87
N LYS A 68 6.83 4.51 9.87
CA LYS A 68 7.82 3.48 9.48
C LYS A 68 7.55 2.97 8.05
N GLY A 69 7.07 3.87 7.19
CA GLY A 69 6.78 3.63 5.79
C GLY A 69 7.75 4.36 4.86
N SER A 70 7.33 4.53 3.61
CA SER A 70 8.05 5.32 2.61
C SER A 70 7.09 6.21 1.84
N LEU A 71 7.61 7.11 1.01
CA LEU A 71 6.81 7.62 -0.11
C LEU A 71 6.42 6.45 -1.04
N VAL A 72 5.28 6.57 -1.70
CA VAL A 72 4.71 5.49 -2.52
C VAL A 72 5.61 5.12 -3.70
N GLU A 73 5.69 3.82 -3.98
CA GLU A 73 6.27 3.26 -5.20
C GLU A 73 5.14 2.61 -5.99
N ILE A 74 4.88 3.14 -7.19
CA ILE A 74 3.77 2.70 -8.04
C ILE A 74 4.33 1.70 -9.06
N SER A 75 3.80 0.49 -9.03
CA SER A 75 4.46 -0.69 -9.63
C SER A 75 3.80 -1.11 -10.93
N ASP A 76 2.50 -0.85 -11.06
CA ASP A 76 1.69 -1.21 -12.23
C ASP A 76 0.46 -0.30 -12.41
N ALA A 77 -0.25 -0.53 -13.52
CA ALA A 77 -1.44 0.23 -13.90
C ALA A 77 -2.63 0.05 -12.95
N ASP A 78 -2.71 -1.09 -12.26
CA ASP A 78 -3.78 -1.36 -11.31
C ASP A 78 -3.57 -0.52 -10.04
N GLU A 79 -2.35 -0.51 -9.51
CA GLU A 79 -1.97 0.37 -8.40
C GLU A 79 -2.19 1.85 -8.72
N ASP A 80 -1.82 2.30 -9.94
CA ASP A 80 -2.07 3.66 -10.43
C ASP A 80 -3.57 4.01 -10.41
N THR A 81 -4.40 3.13 -10.97
CA THR A 81 -5.86 3.32 -11.07
C THR A 81 -6.51 3.40 -9.68
N ILE A 82 -6.09 2.54 -8.76
CA ILE A 82 -6.62 2.54 -7.39
C ILE A 82 -6.23 3.82 -6.64
N LEU A 83 -4.96 4.23 -6.72
CA LEU A 83 -4.49 5.48 -6.09
C LEU A 83 -5.20 6.71 -6.69
N LEU A 84 -5.41 6.75 -8.01
CA LEU A 84 -6.19 7.79 -8.67
C LEU A 84 -7.61 7.86 -8.10
N GLY A 85 -8.31 6.73 -8.00
CA GLY A 85 -9.67 6.66 -7.46
C GLY A 85 -9.76 7.18 -6.01
N ILE A 86 -8.79 6.79 -5.17
CA ILE A 86 -8.67 7.27 -3.79
C ILE A 86 -8.51 8.80 -3.76
N ILE A 87 -7.58 9.35 -4.54
CA ILE A 87 -7.30 10.79 -4.56
C ILE A 87 -8.51 11.57 -5.09
N GLN A 88 -9.16 11.09 -6.15
CA GLN A 88 -10.36 11.75 -6.69
C GLN A 88 -11.52 11.76 -5.69
N ALA A 89 -11.75 10.66 -4.96
CA ALA A 89 -12.76 10.60 -3.91
C ALA A 89 -12.47 11.58 -2.77
N LEU A 90 -11.20 11.67 -2.36
CA LEU A 90 -10.75 12.63 -1.35
C LEU A 90 -10.95 14.09 -1.81
N ARG A 91 -10.58 14.41 -3.05
CA ARG A 91 -10.74 15.77 -3.61
C ARG A 91 -12.20 16.21 -3.62
N LYS A 92 -13.13 15.32 -4.00
CA LYS A 92 -14.58 15.60 -3.95
C LYS A 92 -15.05 15.90 -2.53
N SER A 93 -14.49 15.23 -1.52
CA SER A 93 -14.90 15.41 -0.12
C SER A 93 -14.34 16.67 0.54
N MET A 94 -13.20 17.21 0.07
CA MET A 94 -12.48 18.28 0.78
C MET A 94 -12.74 19.69 0.26
N ASN A 95 -13.55 19.89 -0.80
CA ASN A 95 -13.83 21.20 -1.41
C ASN A 95 -12.58 22.08 -1.66
N SER A 96 -11.40 21.46 -1.75
CA SER A 96 -10.11 22.14 -1.79
C SER A 96 -9.59 22.20 -3.22
N LEU A 97 -9.31 23.43 -3.67
CA LEU A 97 -8.74 23.75 -4.99
C LEU A 97 -7.24 23.38 -5.11
N HIS A 98 -6.58 22.96 -4.01
CA HIS A 98 -5.12 23.04 -3.85
C HIS A 98 -4.31 21.76 -4.17
N LEU A 99 -4.92 20.71 -4.70
CA LEU A 99 -4.28 19.38 -4.74
C LEU A 99 -3.92 18.91 -6.16
N ALA A 100 -3.18 19.75 -6.90
CA ALA A 100 -2.75 19.41 -8.26
C ALA A 100 -1.60 18.39 -8.27
N HIS A 101 -0.73 18.40 -7.26
CA HIS A 101 0.46 17.57 -7.24
C HIS A 101 0.61 16.79 -5.94
N TYR A 102 1.10 15.55 -6.07
CA TYR A 102 1.49 14.73 -4.92
C TYR A 102 2.89 14.15 -5.11
N TRP A 103 3.71 14.22 -4.07
CA TRP A 103 5.00 13.53 -4.05
C TRP A 103 4.82 12.01 -4.07
N ILE A 104 5.62 11.37 -4.91
CA ILE A 104 5.84 9.92 -4.95
C ILE A 104 7.30 9.63 -4.67
N GLY A 105 7.63 8.38 -4.34
CA GLY A 105 8.97 7.98 -3.90
C GLY A 105 10.00 7.85 -5.01
N LEU A 106 9.99 8.73 -6.02
CA LEU A 106 10.84 8.61 -7.20
C LEU A 106 11.73 9.85 -7.37
N MET A 107 13.02 9.62 -7.63
CA MET A 107 14.00 10.68 -7.84
C MET A 107 14.98 10.32 -8.96
N ASP A 108 15.55 11.33 -9.60
CA ASP A 108 16.70 11.17 -10.47
C ASP A 108 17.74 12.24 -10.19
N LEU A 109 18.90 11.83 -9.68
CA LEU A 109 20.02 12.72 -9.38
C LEU A 109 20.75 13.23 -10.63
N ASN A 110 20.57 12.56 -11.77
CA ASN A 110 21.19 12.97 -13.03
C ASN A 110 20.33 14.01 -13.79
N GLY A 111 19.09 14.23 -13.36
CA GLY A 111 18.17 15.20 -13.95
C GLY A 111 17.70 14.86 -15.37
N THR A 112 17.93 13.64 -15.86
CA THR A 112 17.51 13.15 -17.18
C THR A 112 16.25 12.28 -17.13
N PHE A 113 15.92 11.78 -15.94
CA PHE A 113 14.88 10.80 -15.61
C PHE A 113 14.94 9.47 -16.38
N THR A 114 16.00 9.25 -17.17
CA THR A 114 16.25 7.99 -17.88
C THR A 114 16.59 6.83 -16.94
N HIS A 115 17.15 7.14 -15.77
CA HIS A 115 17.53 6.16 -14.75
C HIS A 115 16.94 6.52 -13.38
N ALA A 116 15.76 7.13 -13.37
CA ALA A 116 15.08 7.48 -12.13
C ALA A 116 14.92 6.23 -11.25
N LYS A 117 15.13 6.41 -9.94
CA LYS A 117 15.10 5.32 -8.95
C LYS A 117 14.07 5.59 -7.88
N TRP A 118 13.39 4.53 -7.50
CA TRP A 118 12.53 4.51 -6.34
C TRP A 118 13.37 4.59 -5.07
N ILE A 119 13.03 5.49 -4.16
CA ILE A 119 13.86 5.79 -2.98
C ILE A 119 13.90 4.66 -1.96
N ASN A 120 12.87 3.83 -1.88
CA ASN A 120 12.75 2.80 -0.85
C ASN A 120 13.23 1.42 -1.33
N SER A 121 12.95 1.04 -2.58
CA SER A 121 13.46 -0.19 -3.18
C SER A 121 14.84 -0.03 -3.82
N ASN A 122 15.26 1.20 -4.15
CA ASN A 122 16.45 1.51 -4.95
C ASN A 122 16.41 0.88 -6.37
N ASN A 123 15.24 0.41 -6.81
CA ASN A 123 15.02 -0.11 -8.14
C ASN A 123 14.87 1.05 -9.13
N THR A 124 15.35 0.84 -10.36
CA THR A 124 15.02 1.72 -11.48
C THR A 124 13.55 1.58 -11.86
N VAL A 125 12.98 2.62 -12.44
CA VAL A 125 11.66 2.52 -13.08
C VAL A 125 11.66 1.37 -14.09
N GLY A 126 10.63 0.52 -14.01
CA GLY A 126 10.49 -0.63 -14.88
C GLY A 126 9.94 -0.27 -16.27
N ASN A 127 9.61 -1.30 -17.06
CA ASN A 127 9.00 -1.12 -18.37
C ASN A 127 7.64 -0.41 -18.30
N TRP A 128 6.88 -0.71 -17.25
CA TRP A 128 5.67 0.03 -16.96
C TRP A 128 6.00 1.31 -16.18
N ASN A 129 5.45 2.43 -16.64
CA ASN A 129 5.55 3.74 -16.01
C ASN A 129 4.36 4.61 -16.44
N SER A 130 4.13 5.70 -15.70
CA SER A 130 3.03 6.63 -15.96
C SER A 130 3.56 8.04 -16.24
N TRP A 131 4.73 8.16 -16.88
CA TRP A 131 5.28 9.47 -17.27
C TRP A 131 4.26 10.26 -18.09
N HIS A 132 4.10 11.55 -17.78
CA HIS A 132 3.26 12.43 -18.59
C HIS A 132 3.82 12.52 -20.02
N GLU A 133 2.98 12.30 -21.03
CA GLU A 133 3.39 12.18 -22.44
C GLU A 133 4.23 13.36 -22.96
N ASN A 134 3.96 14.56 -22.44
CA ASN A 134 4.65 15.80 -22.82
C ASN A 134 5.49 16.38 -21.65
N ILE A 135 6.08 15.52 -20.82
CA ILE A 135 6.95 15.98 -19.73
C ILE A 135 8.16 16.75 -20.29
N VAL A 136 8.35 17.98 -19.82
CA VAL A 136 9.52 18.79 -20.12
C VAL A 136 10.56 18.56 -19.03
N ILE A 137 11.57 17.75 -19.33
CA ILE A 137 12.64 17.43 -18.37
C ILE A 137 13.50 18.66 -18.10
N ASN A 138 13.35 19.22 -16.91
CA ASN A 138 14.27 20.21 -16.35
C ASN A 138 15.31 19.53 -15.45
N SER A 139 16.59 19.63 -15.79
CA SER A 139 17.68 19.00 -15.05
C SER A 139 17.88 19.53 -13.62
N ALA A 140 17.31 20.68 -13.27
CA ALA A 140 17.30 21.19 -11.91
C ALA A 140 16.17 20.60 -11.04
N LYS A 141 15.20 19.90 -11.65
CA LYS A 141 14.04 19.31 -10.97
C LYS A 141 14.24 17.81 -10.78
N LEU A 142 14.86 17.42 -9.68
CA LEU A 142 15.35 16.05 -9.43
C LEU A 142 14.34 15.10 -8.76
N CYS A 143 13.17 15.59 -8.36
CA CYS A 143 12.15 14.81 -7.65
C CYS A 143 10.92 14.60 -8.52
N ALA A 144 10.27 13.44 -8.42
CA ALA A 144 9.03 13.18 -9.15
C ALA A 144 7.80 13.35 -8.26
N GLY A 145 6.72 13.81 -8.89
CA GLY A 145 5.38 13.79 -8.32
C GLY A 145 4.36 13.42 -9.39
N VAL A 146 3.13 13.18 -8.96
CA VAL A 146 2.00 12.97 -9.86
C VAL A 146 1.27 14.29 -10.06
N SER A 147 0.81 14.56 -11.28
CA SER A 147 -0.02 15.71 -11.64
C SER A 147 -1.44 15.26 -11.93
N LEU A 148 -2.42 15.91 -11.32
CA LEU A 148 -3.83 15.54 -11.41
C LEU A 148 -4.73 16.72 -11.77
N GLY A 149 -5.28 16.67 -12.98
CA GLY A 149 -6.38 17.50 -13.44
C GLY A 149 -7.75 16.94 -13.05
N LYS A 150 -8.82 17.68 -13.38
CA LYS A 150 -10.21 17.24 -13.11
C LYS A 150 -10.61 15.97 -13.86
N SER A 151 -10.02 15.75 -15.04
CA SER A 151 -10.34 14.64 -15.94
C SER A 151 -9.17 13.64 -16.11
N SER A 152 -8.23 13.61 -15.17
CA SER A 152 -7.12 12.66 -15.21
C SER A 152 -7.63 11.23 -15.13
N THR A 153 -7.18 10.37 -16.06
CA THR A 153 -7.48 8.94 -16.13
C THR A 153 -6.34 8.06 -15.58
N GLN A 154 -5.20 8.67 -15.26
CA GLN A 154 -4.04 8.03 -14.62
C GLN A 154 -3.30 9.05 -13.74
N LEU A 155 -2.39 8.59 -12.90
CA LEU A 155 -1.45 9.45 -12.17
C LEU A 155 -0.28 9.84 -13.07
N SER A 156 -0.38 10.97 -13.79
CA SER A 156 0.69 11.39 -14.70
C SER A 156 1.94 11.88 -13.95
N TRP A 157 3.06 11.18 -14.08
CA TRP A 157 4.32 11.50 -13.40
C TRP A 157 5.01 12.67 -14.08
N ILE A 158 5.48 13.62 -13.27
CA ILE A 158 6.21 14.82 -13.70
C ILE A 158 7.42 15.04 -12.79
N ASN A 159 8.43 15.75 -13.28
CA ASN A 159 9.56 16.18 -12.46
C ASN A 159 9.35 17.59 -11.91
N LEU A 160 9.73 17.76 -10.65
CA LEU A 160 9.40 18.90 -9.80
C LEU A 160 10.65 19.33 -9.01
N ASN A 161 10.65 20.58 -8.55
CA ASN A 161 11.71 21.06 -7.68
C ASN A 161 11.50 20.45 -6.29
N CYS A 162 12.49 19.71 -5.78
CA CYS A 162 12.40 18.99 -4.51
C CYS A 162 12.08 19.90 -3.30
N ALA A 163 12.37 21.20 -3.41
CA ALA A 163 12.10 22.19 -2.37
C ALA A 163 10.66 22.72 -2.36
N ASP A 164 9.88 22.47 -3.43
CA ASP A 164 8.49 22.91 -3.51
C ASP A 164 7.62 22.13 -2.50
N ASN A 165 6.54 22.76 -2.04
CA ASN A 165 5.62 22.13 -1.11
C ASN A 165 4.43 21.53 -1.85
N PHE A 166 4.31 20.20 -1.80
CA PHE A 166 3.15 19.47 -2.33
C PHE A 166 2.62 18.48 -1.29
N SER A 167 1.38 18.06 -1.48
CA SER A 167 0.85 16.90 -0.78
C SER A 167 1.66 15.66 -1.15
N PHE A 168 1.51 14.58 -0.42
CA PHE A 168 2.35 13.40 -0.59
C PHE A 168 1.59 12.13 -0.24
N ILE A 169 2.08 11.02 -0.80
CA ILE A 169 1.48 9.70 -0.63
C ILE A 169 2.49 8.85 0.12
N CYS A 170 2.14 8.43 1.35
CA CYS A 170 2.91 7.44 2.07
C CYS A 170 2.39 6.03 1.75
N GLN A 171 3.28 5.06 1.76
CA GLN A 171 2.94 3.64 1.70
C GLN A 171 3.50 2.88 2.90
N LEU A 172 2.80 1.81 3.27
CA LEU A 172 3.26 0.73 4.14
C LEU A 172 3.13 -0.60 3.41
N GLY A 173 4.04 -1.52 3.68
CA GLY A 173 4.12 -2.81 2.99
C GLY A 173 5.08 -2.77 1.80
N LYS A 174 5.34 -3.94 1.21
CA LYS A 174 6.13 -4.12 -0.01
C LYS A 174 5.43 -5.14 -0.90
N ASP A 175 5.58 -4.99 -2.20
CA ASP A 175 5.23 -6.06 -3.13
C ASP A 175 6.05 -7.31 -2.76
N GLY A 176 5.36 -8.44 -2.61
CA GLY A 176 6.00 -9.71 -2.30
C GLY A 176 6.30 -9.99 -0.83
N GLN A 177 5.77 -9.23 0.15
CA GLN A 177 5.65 -9.77 1.51
C GLN A 177 4.61 -10.90 1.51
N ASN A 178 5.12 -12.12 1.33
CA ASN A 178 4.34 -13.34 1.39
C ASN A 178 3.55 -13.35 2.71
N CYS A 179 2.22 -13.36 2.61
CA CYS A 179 1.29 -13.32 3.73
C CYS A 179 1.61 -14.38 4.81
N TYR A 180 2.25 -15.47 4.37
CA TYR A 180 2.84 -16.49 5.21
C TYR A 180 3.73 -15.94 6.34
N LEU A 181 4.60 -14.95 6.07
CA LEU A 181 5.54 -14.41 7.05
C LEU A 181 4.88 -13.46 8.07
N VAL A 182 3.83 -12.74 7.65
CA VAL A 182 3.05 -11.87 8.54
C VAL A 182 2.23 -12.71 9.51
N LEU A 183 1.58 -13.77 9.01
CA LEU A 183 0.87 -14.73 9.84
C LEU A 183 1.84 -15.49 10.76
N HIS A 184 2.99 -15.98 10.27
CA HIS A 184 3.92 -16.74 11.11
C HIS A 184 4.51 -15.92 12.29
N LYS A 185 4.72 -14.61 12.11
CA LYS A 185 5.18 -13.72 13.20
C LYS A 185 4.09 -13.41 14.23
N GLU A 186 2.82 -13.37 13.84
CA GLU A 186 1.70 -13.24 14.80
C GLU A 186 1.39 -14.57 15.51
N PHE A 187 1.46 -15.70 14.79
CA PHE A 187 1.23 -17.04 15.34
C PHE A 187 2.36 -17.51 16.28
N SER A 188 3.60 -17.05 16.09
CA SER A 188 4.69 -17.39 17.00
C SER A 188 4.60 -16.68 18.36
N PHE A 189 3.78 -15.63 18.49
CA PHE A 189 3.74 -14.78 19.67
C PHE A 189 2.49 -14.94 20.56
N ALA A 190 1.42 -15.61 20.14
CA ALA A 190 0.29 -15.80 21.04
C ALA A 190 -0.63 -16.97 20.69
N GLY A 191 -0.81 -17.87 21.67
CA GLY A 191 -2.02 -18.68 21.83
C GLY A 191 -3.26 -17.81 22.10
N ARG A 192 -3.67 -16.97 21.15
CA ARG A 192 -4.86 -16.12 21.22
C ARG A 192 -5.70 -16.20 19.94
N LEU A 193 -6.25 -17.39 19.69
CA LEU A 193 -7.38 -17.60 18.76
C LEU A 193 -8.62 -16.74 19.12
N SER A 194 -8.73 -16.29 20.37
CA SER A 194 -9.91 -15.55 20.87
C SER A 194 -10.04 -14.10 20.38
N LYS A 195 -8.98 -13.50 19.82
CA LYS A 195 -9.05 -12.14 19.24
C LYS A 195 -9.46 -12.15 17.77
N ILE A 196 -9.06 -13.16 17.00
CA ILE A 196 -9.40 -13.30 15.57
C ILE A 196 -10.91 -13.58 15.41
N LEU A 197 -11.48 -14.42 16.29
CA LEU A 197 -12.92 -14.72 16.32
C LEU A 197 -13.82 -13.51 16.64
N LYS A 198 -13.27 -12.39 17.12
CA LYS A 198 -14.06 -11.17 17.40
C LYS A 198 -14.24 -10.26 16.18
N VAL A 199 -13.47 -10.48 15.11
CA VAL A 199 -13.44 -9.58 13.94
C VAL A 199 -14.11 -10.21 12.72
N MET A 200 -14.23 -11.55 12.72
CA MET A 200 -14.93 -12.30 11.68
C MET A 200 -16.45 -12.29 11.90
N ASN A 201 -17.22 -12.17 10.83
CA ASN A 201 -18.67 -12.34 10.94
C ASN A 201 -19.05 -13.82 11.11
N TRP A 202 -20.28 -14.09 11.53
CA TRP A 202 -20.71 -15.46 11.85
C TRP A 202 -20.66 -16.44 10.66
N PHE A 203 -20.88 -15.97 9.43
CA PHE A 203 -20.71 -16.77 8.21
C PHE A 203 -19.25 -17.15 7.94
N GLU A 204 -18.31 -16.24 8.18
CA GLU A 204 -16.87 -16.48 8.02
C GLU A 204 -16.35 -17.46 9.09
N ILE A 205 -16.88 -17.35 10.31
CA ILE A 205 -16.63 -18.33 11.37
C ILE A 205 -17.21 -19.69 10.95
N LEU A 206 -18.40 -19.70 10.35
CA LEU A 206 -19.06 -20.93 9.87
C LEU A 206 -18.27 -21.60 8.75
N THR A 207 -17.77 -20.86 7.75
CA THR A 207 -16.96 -21.44 6.66
C THR A 207 -15.66 -22.03 7.20
N VAL A 208 -14.98 -21.31 8.09
CA VAL A 208 -13.78 -21.85 8.76
C VAL A 208 -14.13 -23.08 9.61
N TRP A 209 -15.26 -23.09 10.33
CA TRP A 209 -15.70 -24.25 11.11
C TRP A 209 -16.15 -25.45 10.27
N ILE A 210 -16.83 -25.22 9.15
CA ILE A 210 -17.31 -26.24 8.22
C ILE A 210 -16.12 -26.91 7.52
N GLU A 211 -15.12 -26.12 7.12
CA GLU A 211 -13.89 -26.66 6.52
C GLU A 211 -13.01 -27.39 7.53
N ILE A 212 -12.94 -26.94 8.79
CA ILE A 212 -12.26 -27.68 9.85
C ILE A 212 -12.97 -29.01 10.13
N LYS A 213 -14.31 -29.03 10.13
CA LYS A 213 -15.10 -30.27 10.32
C LYS A 213 -15.00 -31.25 9.15
N SER A 214 -14.78 -30.78 7.92
CA SER A 214 -14.57 -31.68 6.77
C SER A 214 -13.16 -32.28 6.72
N LEU A 215 -12.26 -31.86 7.63
CA LEU A 215 -10.86 -32.27 7.71
C LEU A 215 -10.51 -33.14 8.94
N ILE A 216 -11.46 -33.36 9.86
CA ILE A 216 -11.35 -34.26 11.03
C ILE A 216 -12.11 -35.56 10.75
#